data_AF-A0A7X1P712-F1
#
_entry.id   AF-A0A7X1P712-F1
#
_cell.length_a   1.000
_cell.length_b   1.000
_cell.length_c   1.000
_cell.angle_alpha   90.00
_cell.angle_beta   90.00
_cell.angle_gamma   90.00
#
_symmetry.space_group_name_H-M   'P 1'
#
loop_
_entity.id
_entity.type
_entity.pdbx_description
1 polymer ?
#
loop_
_entity_poly.entity_id
_entity_poly.type
_entity_poly.pdbx_seq_one_letter_code
_entity_poly.pdbx_strand_id
1 'polypeptide(L)'
;MTENNADTRPRRRWLRILRWLVFTLVIIATLVACAALVFEVRTSWFQARELSRYGAELNYEVQPGSSDAIRFPDHGPFDQRLGYTELRRFADRLVAHGFAIERQARFSPRLLEYADNGYFVPYREKIRAGIEICGQQGQPLYHYPE
;
A
#
# COMPACT_ATOMS: atom_id res chain seq x y z
N MET A 1 -77.05 -9.85 -34.47
CA MET A 1 -76.96 -10.90 -33.45
C MET A 1 -75.51 -11.01 -33.04
N THR A 2 -75.25 -10.62 -31.78
CA THR A 2 -74.06 -10.85 -30.93
C THR A 2 -72.68 -10.31 -31.34
N GLU A 3 -72.30 -9.21 -30.67
CA GLU A 3 -70.94 -8.76 -30.37
C GLU A 3 -70.05 -9.90 -29.83
N ASN A 4 -68.78 -9.92 -30.23
CA ASN A 4 -67.77 -10.77 -29.58
C ASN A 4 -66.60 -9.89 -29.10
N ASN A 5 -66.48 -9.80 -27.78
CA ASN A 5 -65.64 -8.87 -27.05
C ASN A 5 -64.27 -9.53 -26.81
N ALA A 6 -63.24 -9.12 -27.56
CA ALA A 6 -61.89 -9.65 -27.42
C ALA A 6 -61.17 -8.99 -26.22
N ASP A 7 -61.33 -9.59 -25.03
CA ASP A 7 -60.72 -9.09 -23.80
C ASP A 7 -59.21 -9.41 -23.73
N THR A 8 -58.37 -8.52 -24.25
CA THR A 8 -56.89 -8.63 -24.14
C THR A 8 -56.40 -8.14 -22.77
N ARG A 9 -56.57 -8.93 -21.70
CA ARG A 9 -56.14 -8.56 -20.32
C ARG A 9 -55.09 -9.44 -19.59
N PRO A 10 -54.26 -10.32 -20.20
CA PRO A 10 -53.26 -11.08 -19.41
C PRO A 10 -51.91 -10.36 -19.23
N ARG A 11 -51.43 -9.54 -20.19
CA ARG A 11 -50.08 -8.92 -20.13
C ARG A 11 -49.86 -8.04 -18.89
N ARG A 12 -50.89 -7.33 -18.42
CA ARG A 12 -50.78 -6.39 -17.28
C ARG A 12 -50.68 -7.06 -15.90
N ARG A 13 -51.10 -8.32 -15.74
CA ARG A 13 -50.95 -9.06 -14.46
C ARG A 13 -49.57 -9.67 -14.33
N TRP A 14 -49.05 -10.26 -15.42
CA TRP A 14 -47.72 -10.84 -15.46
C TRP A 14 -46.60 -9.81 -15.26
N LEU A 15 -46.72 -8.64 -15.90
CA LEU A 15 -45.79 -7.53 -15.69
C LEU A 15 -45.80 -7.02 -14.24
N ARG A 16 -46.95 -7.06 -13.55
CA ARG A 16 -47.04 -6.69 -12.13
C ARG A 16 -46.31 -7.71 -11.26
N ILE A 17 -46.53 -9.01 -11.47
CA ILE A 17 -45.86 -10.07 -10.72
C ILE A 17 -44.34 -10.00 -10.93
N LEU A 18 -43.89 -9.85 -12.19
CA LEU A 18 -42.47 -9.69 -12.50
C LEU A 18 -41.87 -8.46 -11.80
N ARG A 19 -42.60 -7.34 -11.79
CA ARG A 19 -42.15 -6.11 -11.11
C ARG A 19 -42.01 -6.30 -9.60
N TRP A 20 -42.94 -7.02 -8.97
CA TRP A 20 -42.85 -7.36 -7.55
C TRP A 20 -41.70 -8.33 -7.26
N LEU A 21 -41.47 -9.33 -8.12
CA LEU A 21 -40.33 -10.24 -7.98
C LEU A 21 -39.00 -9.52 -8.10
N VAL A 22 -38.86 -8.63 -9.10
CA VAL A 22 -37.66 -7.79 -9.24
C VAL A 22 -37.49 -6.86 -8.04
N PHE A 23 -38.58 -6.26 -7.55
CA PHE A 23 -38.52 -5.40 -6.37
C PHE A 23 -38.06 -6.16 -5.11
N THR A 24 -38.62 -7.35 -4.87
CA THR A 24 -38.20 -8.21 -3.77
C THR A 24 -36.74 -8.66 -3.94
N LEU A 25 -36.31 -9.01 -5.15
CA LEU A 25 -34.93 -9.36 -5.45
C LEU A 25 -33.98 -8.19 -5.12
N VAL A 26 -34.34 -6.97 -5.51
CA VAL A 26 -33.56 -5.75 -5.22
C VAL A 26 -33.47 -5.51 -3.72
N ILE A 27 -34.56 -5.66 -2.97
CA ILE A 27 -34.56 -5.53 -1.51
C ILE A 27 -33.61 -6.56 -0.89
N ILE A 28 -33.71 -7.83 -1.29
CA ILE A 28 -32.86 -8.90 -0.77
C ILE A 28 -31.39 -8.60 -1.10
N ALA A 29 -31.07 -8.24 -2.34
CA ALA A 29 -29.71 -7.88 -2.74
C ALA A 29 -29.16 -6.70 -1.93
N THR A 30 -30.00 -5.70 -1.66
CA THR A 30 -29.63 -4.54 -0.84
C THR A 30 -29.34 -4.94 0.61
N LEU A 31 -30.18 -5.79 1.20
CA LEU A 31 -29.96 -6.28 2.57
C LEU A 31 -28.67 -7.10 2.68
N VAL A 32 -28.39 -7.96 1.69
CA VAL A 32 -27.14 -8.73 1.63
C VAL A 32 -25.93 -7.80 1.50
N ALA A 33 -26.00 -6.79 0.62
CA ALA A 33 -24.92 -5.81 0.46
C ALA A 33 -24.68 -5.03 1.75
N CYS A 34 -25.73 -4.57 2.43
CA CYS A 34 -25.62 -3.91 3.73
C CYS A 34 -25.01 -4.81 4.79
N ALA A 35 -25.41 -6.08 4.86
CA ALA A 35 -24.83 -7.04 5.80
C ALA A 35 -23.34 -7.28 5.53
N ALA A 36 -22.96 -7.41 4.25
CA ALA A 36 -21.56 -7.55 3.85
C ALA A 36 -20.73 -6.30 4.20
N LEU A 37 -21.28 -5.09 4.00
CA LEU A 37 -20.64 -3.84 4.40
C LEU A 37 -20.47 -3.75 5.92
N VAL A 38 -21.48 -4.12 6.71
CA VAL A 38 -21.37 -4.13 8.18
C VAL A 38 -20.32 -5.13 8.64
N PHE A 39 -20.25 -6.30 8.01
CA PHE A 39 -19.21 -7.29 8.30
C PHE A 39 -17.82 -6.73 7.98
N GLU A 40 -17.64 -6.11 6.81
CA GLU A 40 -16.36 -5.54 6.39
C GLU A 40 -15.94 -4.37 7.30
N VAL A 41 -16.84 -3.47 7.68
CA VAL A 41 -16.51 -2.38 8.60
C VAL A 41 -16.11 -2.91 9.98
N ARG A 42 -16.72 -4.00 10.45
CA ARG A 42 -16.39 -4.59 11.75
C ARG A 42 -15.10 -5.40 11.76
N THR A 43 -14.75 -6.04 10.65
CA THR A 43 -13.64 -7.00 10.60
C THR A 43 -12.48 -6.54 9.73
N SER A 44 -12.70 -5.57 8.85
CA SER A 44 -11.76 -5.07 7.83
C SER A 44 -11.08 -6.19 7.07
N TRP A 45 -11.78 -7.31 6.86
CA TRP A 45 -11.15 -8.55 6.44
C TRP A 45 -10.65 -8.47 4.99
N PHE A 46 -11.48 -7.96 4.07
CA PHE A 46 -11.08 -7.80 2.67
C PHE A 46 -10.00 -6.72 2.54
N GLN A 47 -10.18 -5.57 3.18
CA GLN A 47 -9.20 -4.48 3.16
C GLN A 47 -7.84 -4.93 3.71
N ALA A 48 -7.81 -5.57 4.88
CA ALA A 48 -6.57 -6.03 5.49
C ALA A 48 -5.88 -7.10 4.64
N ARG A 49 -6.64 -8.02 4.04
CA ARG A 49 -6.10 -9.06 3.14
C ARG A 49 -5.41 -8.45 1.92
N GLU A 50 -6.08 -7.53 1.24
CA GLU A 50 -5.59 -6.92 0.01
C GLU A 50 -4.42 -5.96 0.28
N LEU A 51 -4.51 -5.14 1.32
CA LEU A 51 -3.41 -4.26 1.75
C LEU A 51 -2.19 -5.06 2.21
N SER A 52 -2.40 -6.18 2.93
CA SER A 52 -1.30 -7.05 3.36
C SER A 52 -0.65 -7.76 2.18
N ARG A 53 -1.44 -8.19 1.19
CA ARG A 53 -0.92 -8.78 -0.05
C ARG A 53 -0.09 -7.76 -0.83
N TYR A 54 -0.62 -6.56 -1.01
CA TYR A 54 0.10 -5.47 -1.68
C TYR A 54 1.37 -5.07 -0.92
N GLY A 55 1.28 -4.92 0.40
CA GLY A 55 2.41 -4.61 1.27
C GLY A 55 3.52 -5.66 1.23
N ALA A 56 3.18 -6.94 1.03
CA ALA A 56 4.17 -8.00 0.85
C ALA A 56 5.01 -7.86 -0.44
N GLU A 57 4.50 -7.15 -1.45
CA GLU A 57 5.25 -6.82 -2.68
C GLU A 57 6.19 -5.61 -2.50
N LEU A 58 5.98 -4.80 -1.45
CA LEU A 58 6.77 -3.62 -1.12
C LEU A 58 8.06 -4.02 -0.37
N ASN A 59 8.97 -4.68 -1.07
CA ASN A 59 10.22 -5.18 -0.52
C ASN A 59 11.46 -4.47 -1.07
N TYR A 60 12.58 -4.70 -0.41
CA TYR A 60 13.90 -4.23 -0.81
C TYR A 60 14.95 -5.31 -0.58
N GLU A 61 16.05 -5.24 -1.31
CA GLU A 61 17.20 -6.12 -1.14
C GLU A 61 18.49 -5.31 -1.13
N VAL A 62 19.47 -5.69 -0.31
CA VAL A 62 20.79 -5.06 -0.33
C VAL A 62 21.67 -5.79 -1.31
N GLN A 63 22.04 -5.12 -2.40
CA GLN A 63 22.87 -5.70 -3.46
C GLN A 63 24.22 -4.98 -3.55
N PRO A 64 25.25 -5.62 -4.13
CA PRO A 64 26.54 -4.98 -4.38
C PRO A 64 26.44 -3.72 -5.26
N GLY A 65 27.32 -2.77 -4.96
CA GLY A 65 27.47 -1.50 -5.68
C GLY A 65 26.42 -0.46 -5.33
N SER A 66 26.53 0.70 -5.99
CA SER A 66 25.54 1.76 -5.90
C SER A 66 24.24 1.36 -6.62
N SER A 67 23.12 1.90 -6.13
CA SER A 67 21.77 1.61 -6.59
C SER A 67 21.09 2.90 -7.04
N ASP A 68 20.58 2.92 -8.26
CA ASP A 68 19.65 3.94 -8.77
C ASP A 68 18.18 3.62 -8.40
N ALA A 69 17.94 2.40 -7.93
CA ALA A 69 16.66 1.87 -7.52
C ALA A 69 16.39 2.14 -6.03
N ILE A 70 16.57 3.39 -5.59
CA ILE A 70 16.30 3.80 -4.21
C ILE A 70 15.71 5.22 -4.20
N ARG A 71 14.84 5.48 -3.23
CA ARG A 71 14.37 6.83 -2.90
C ARG A 71 14.72 7.12 -1.45
N PHE A 72 15.37 8.26 -1.25
CA PHE A 72 15.67 8.76 0.09
C PHE A 72 14.47 9.62 0.55
N PRO A 73 14.09 9.55 1.83
CA PRO A 73 13.00 10.38 2.34
C PRO A 73 13.41 11.85 2.34
N ASP A 74 12.58 12.75 1.80
CA ASP A 74 12.85 14.19 1.80
C ASP A 74 12.33 14.88 3.09
N HIS A 75 11.33 14.28 3.74
CA HIS A 75 10.63 14.87 4.88
C HIS A 75 9.88 13.80 5.68
N GLY A 76 9.72 14.06 6.99
CA GLY A 76 9.04 13.18 7.94
C GLY A 76 9.56 13.46 9.35
N PRO A 77 8.71 13.52 10.39
CA PRO A 77 9.17 13.84 11.74
C PRO A 77 10.20 12.84 12.26
N PHE A 78 10.06 11.56 11.89
CA PHE A 78 11.02 10.52 12.22
C PHE A 78 12.27 10.57 11.33
N ASP A 79 12.10 10.69 10.01
CA ASP A 79 13.23 10.78 9.07
C ASP A 79 14.13 11.99 9.34
N GLN A 80 13.57 13.09 9.82
CA GLN A 80 14.34 14.27 10.22
C GLN A 80 15.05 14.07 11.55
N ARG A 81 14.35 13.54 12.57
CA ARG A 81 14.93 13.29 13.90
C ARG A 81 16.07 12.28 13.85
N LEU A 82 15.94 11.26 12.99
CA LEU A 82 16.93 10.21 12.81
C LEU A 82 17.99 10.56 11.73
N GLY A 83 17.85 11.70 11.05
CA GLY A 83 18.78 12.15 10.02
C GLY A 83 18.72 11.35 8.70
N TYR A 84 17.67 10.55 8.48
CA TYR A 84 17.48 9.80 7.23
C TYR A 84 17.29 10.70 6.01
N THR A 85 16.79 11.92 6.22
CA THR A 85 16.72 12.96 5.16
C THR A 85 18.09 13.39 4.64
N GLU A 86 19.15 13.27 5.46
CA GLU A 86 20.51 13.65 5.07
C GLU A 86 21.30 12.47 4.46
N LEU A 87 20.74 11.25 4.40
CA LEU A 87 21.45 10.06 3.93
C LEU A 87 22.07 10.23 2.54
N ARG A 88 21.30 10.80 1.60
CA ARG A 88 21.79 11.04 0.24
C ARG A 88 22.99 11.97 0.24
N ARG A 89 22.90 13.07 1.00
CA ARG A 89 23.98 14.04 1.15
C ARG A 89 25.23 13.42 1.77
N PHE A 90 25.07 12.58 2.79
CA PHE A 90 26.20 11.88 3.39
C PHE A 90 26.87 10.91 2.42
N ALA A 91 26.08 10.12 1.68
CA ALA A 91 26.59 9.22 0.65
C ALA A 91 27.37 9.99 -0.43
N ASP A 92 26.80 11.07 -0.97
CA ASP A 92 27.42 11.90 -2.00
C ASP A 92 28.75 12.50 -1.51
N ARG A 93 28.80 12.99 -0.27
CA ARG A 93 30.05 13.50 0.32
C ARG A 93 31.10 12.41 0.48
N LEU A 94 30.72 11.22 0.94
CA LEU A 94 31.66 10.11 1.11
C LEU A 94 32.25 9.71 -0.24
N VAL A 95 31.42 9.59 -1.27
CA VAL A 95 31.88 9.31 -2.64
C VAL A 95 32.84 10.40 -3.13
N ALA A 96 32.52 11.67 -2.89
CA ALA A 96 33.40 12.79 -3.26
C ALA A 96 34.76 12.78 -2.55
N HIS A 97 34.88 12.14 -1.38
CA HIS A 97 36.13 12.00 -0.62
C HIS A 97 36.85 10.66 -0.88
N GLY A 98 36.47 9.94 -1.94
CA GLY A 98 37.15 8.71 -2.36
C GLY A 98 36.67 7.43 -1.67
N PHE A 99 35.56 7.47 -0.92
CA PHE A 99 34.91 6.26 -0.44
C PHE A 99 34.08 5.61 -1.55
N ALA A 100 33.96 4.28 -1.53
CA ALA A 100 33.14 3.54 -2.47
C ALA A 100 31.91 2.94 -1.79
N ILE A 101 30.79 2.92 -2.49
CA ILE A 101 29.57 2.23 -2.05
C ILE A 101 29.73 0.74 -2.35
N GLU A 102 30.05 -0.06 -1.33
CA GLU A 102 30.22 -1.52 -1.48
C GLU A 102 28.88 -2.22 -1.74
N ARG A 103 27.84 -1.85 -0.99
CA ARG A 103 26.48 -2.40 -1.11
C ARG A 103 25.45 -1.31 -0.84
N GLN A 104 24.33 -1.36 -1.57
CA GLN A 104 23.23 -0.42 -1.40
C GLN A 104 21.88 -1.14 -1.54
N ALA A 105 20.86 -0.64 -0.85
CA ALA A 105 19.51 -1.15 -0.98
C ALA A 105 18.93 -0.86 -2.38
N ARG A 106 18.21 -1.83 -2.92
CA ARG A 106 17.44 -1.76 -4.17
C ARG A 106 16.00 -2.05 -3.84
N PHE A 107 15.13 -1.10 -4.11
CA PHE A 107 13.69 -1.24 -3.96
C PHE A 107 13.15 -2.09 -5.09
N SER A 108 12.13 -2.89 -4.80
CA SER A 108 11.38 -3.58 -5.84
C SER A 108 10.67 -2.58 -6.76
N PRO A 109 10.29 -2.99 -7.98
CA PRO A 109 9.55 -2.11 -8.88
C PRO A 109 8.28 -1.54 -8.24
N ARG A 110 7.56 -2.36 -7.46
CA ARG A 110 6.36 -1.94 -6.71
C ARG A 110 6.68 -0.92 -5.63
N LEU A 111 7.79 -1.12 -4.91
CA LEU A 111 8.20 -0.18 -3.87
C LEU A 111 8.70 1.15 -4.45
N LEU A 112 9.37 1.13 -5.61
CA LEU A 112 9.73 2.35 -6.34
C LEU A 112 8.49 3.13 -6.76
N GLU A 113 7.53 2.48 -7.42
CA GLU A 113 6.27 3.12 -7.83
C GLU A 113 5.52 3.69 -6.62
N TYR A 114 5.47 2.94 -5.52
CA TYR A 114 4.86 3.39 -4.28
C TYR A 114 5.56 4.62 -3.69
N ALA A 115 6.89 4.65 -3.67
CA ALA A 115 7.66 5.80 -3.19
C ALA A 115 7.55 7.02 -4.13
N ASP A 116 7.56 6.79 -5.44
CA ASP A 116 7.45 7.83 -6.47
C ASP A 116 6.08 8.54 -6.44
N ASN A 117 5.04 7.85 -5.96
CA ASN A 117 3.73 8.44 -5.67
C ASN A 117 3.70 9.30 -4.38
N GLY A 118 4.85 9.45 -3.70
CA GLY A 118 4.98 10.27 -2.48
C GLY A 118 4.49 9.58 -1.20
N TYR A 119 4.25 8.26 -1.24
CA TYR A 119 3.87 7.52 -0.05
C TYR A 119 5.08 7.21 0.84
N PHE A 120 4.84 7.14 2.15
CA PHE A 120 5.86 6.75 3.13
C PHE A 120 6.18 5.27 2.99
N VAL A 121 7.43 4.96 2.63
CA VAL A 121 7.94 3.60 2.48
C VAL A 121 7.72 2.82 3.78
N PRO A 122 7.04 1.66 3.73
CA PRO A 122 6.89 0.82 4.91
C PRO A 122 8.23 0.15 5.21
N TYR A 123 8.99 0.73 6.13
CA TYR A 123 10.19 0.10 6.67
C TYR A 123 10.00 -0.17 8.16
N ARG A 124 10.74 -1.15 8.69
CA ARG A 124 10.73 -1.43 10.12
C ARG A 124 11.46 -0.30 10.84
N GLU A 125 10.69 0.58 11.45
CA GLU A 125 11.22 1.70 12.19
C GLU A 125 12.09 1.20 13.34
N LYS A 126 13.32 1.73 13.41
CA LYS A 126 14.21 1.45 14.54
C LYS A 126 13.83 2.38 15.67
N ILE A 127 13.63 1.81 16.85
CA ILE A 127 13.38 2.54 18.11
C ILE A 127 14.67 3.18 18.64
N ARG A 128 15.83 2.82 18.05
CA ARG A 128 17.17 3.27 18.43
C ARG A 128 17.90 3.89 17.24
N ALA A 129 18.12 5.20 17.31
CA ALA A 129 19.10 5.98 16.57
C ALA A 129 20.53 5.56 16.95
N GLY A 130 21.51 5.99 16.18
CA GLY A 130 22.92 5.70 16.45
C GLY A 130 23.68 5.45 15.16
N ILE A 131 24.93 5.90 15.14
CA ILE A 131 25.83 5.68 14.03
C ILE A 131 27.09 5.03 14.57
N GLU A 132 27.48 3.94 13.93
CA GLU A 132 28.76 3.27 14.15
C GLU A 132 29.57 3.42 12.86
N ILE A 133 30.69 4.11 12.95
CA ILE A 133 31.66 4.25 11.87
C ILE A 133 32.82 3.34 12.23
N CYS A 134 33.04 2.30 11.42
CA CYS A 134 34.17 1.39 11.61
C CYS A 134 35.33 1.75 10.68
N GLY A 135 36.54 1.57 11.18
CA GLY A 135 37.77 1.63 10.39
C GLY A 135 37.95 0.38 9.53
N GLN A 136 39.01 0.37 8.71
CA GLN A 136 39.28 -0.72 7.76
C GLN A 136 39.42 -2.11 8.39
N GLN A 137 39.81 -2.23 9.67
CA GLN A 137 39.97 -3.51 10.35
C GLN A 137 38.73 -3.85 11.22
N GLY A 138 37.62 -3.13 11.02
CA GLY A 138 36.38 -3.33 11.78
C GLY A 138 36.37 -2.72 13.18
N GLN A 139 37.43 -1.98 13.57
CA GLN A 139 37.45 -1.27 14.84
C GLN A 139 36.50 -0.05 14.80
N PRO A 140 35.68 0.19 15.83
CA PRO A 140 34.82 1.36 15.87
C PRO A 140 35.67 2.64 15.99
N LEU A 141 35.59 3.51 15.00
CA LEU A 141 36.21 4.85 14.99
C LEU A 141 35.30 5.89 15.65
N TYR A 142 33.99 5.73 15.49
CA TYR A 142 33.00 6.58 16.10
C TYR A 142 31.78 5.73 16.41
N HIS A 143 31.33 5.79 17.66
CA HIS A 143 30.11 5.15 18.10
C HIS A 143 29.32 6.18 18.87
N TYR A 144 28.16 6.55 18.34
CA TYR A 144 27.18 7.34 19.07
C TYR A 144 26.09 6.38 19.55
N PRO A 145 26.19 5.87 20.80
CA PRO A 145 25.07 5.24 21.45
C PRO A 145 24.01 6.31 21.75
N GLU A 146 22.74 5.95 21.65
CA GLU A 146 21.68 6.78 22.25
C GLU A 146 21.88 6.99 23.75
#